data_AF-A0A812UXY9-F1
#
_entry.id   AF-A0A812UXY9-F1
#
_cell.length_a   1.000
_cell.length_b   1.000
_cell.length_c   1.000
_cell.angle_alpha   90.00
_cell.angle_beta   90.00
_cell.angle_gamma   90.00
#
_symmetry.space_group_name_H-M   'P 1'
#
loop_
_entity.id
_entity.type
_entity.pdbx_description
1 polymer ?
#
loop_
_entity_poly.entity_id
_entity_poly.type
_entity_poly.pdbx_seq_one_letter_code
_entity_poly.pdbx_strand_id
1 'polypeptide(L)'
;MLSVLCILLWSMRVYKDLRRMGLLMEAWSWIPRSDYTIMNENFGFTELSENRFYGFGSILFVCFAMDCLLLVAGIRPISSLILDAVALEAILDIDDFMFHALAPLRARLLIQGLEPMMVKINQARSQVESGWNFCLLASALVLPYLFMLAPLGLSMRAVKYELCGGTQEFVVAYNQDIQMTYALRTQAERGLELLPSEVAVEEFKHSSEALPRYMVFSPTSQAFDTDQVRTMAEEASTFPICFETQVLQETGRVYQDPVATSLIEPRFQSMVATFGRNATTCEEMQDLCYLPEARMLRYLCGATCGCASAGSSTWYKVARQGCSESCLKEAEAATACVDVAATSEEWRSFWINYVPVVSSFFGQNLAQANMLTMLNQTVQAMLSEGCPRLLVNDTDFVTSVKWCEGFPDLFRPVAFLCPETCGCKASLSGYCPSSCLSDDVHSSTNSSNASFVP
;
A
#
# COMPACT_ATOMS: atom_id res chain seq x y z
N MET A 1 -6.49 -20.35 25.15
CA MET A 1 -7.00 -20.96 26.39
C MET A 1 -8.17 -20.20 26.97
N LEU A 2 -8.10 -18.87 27.12
CA LEU A 2 -9.19 -18.06 27.68
C LEU A 2 -10.52 -18.22 26.90
N SER A 3 -10.46 -18.24 25.56
CA SER A 3 -11.63 -18.48 24.70
C SER A 3 -12.30 -19.84 24.92
N VAL A 4 -11.52 -20.89 25.20
CA VAL A 4 -12.03 -22.24 25.49
C VAL A 4 -12.76 -22.26 26.84
N LEU A 5 -12.20 -21.57 27.84
CA LEU A 5 -12.86 -21.40 29.14
C LEU A 5 -14.17 -20.61 29.02
N CYS A 6 -14.22 -19.55 28.22
CA CYS A 6 -15.45 -18.80 27.97
C CYS A 6 -16.53 -19.66 27.30
N ILE A 7 -16.17 -20.42 26.26
CA ILE A 7 -17.11 -21.34 25.57
C ILE A 7 -17.61 -22.42 26.54
N LEU A 8 -16.72 -22.94 27.39
CA LEU A 8 -17.06 -23.93 28.43
C LEU A 8 -18.05 -23.37 29.45
N LEU A 9 -17.77 -22.20 30.01
CA LEU A 9 -18.62 -21.54 30.99
C LEU A 9 -19.99 -21.20 30.40
N TRP A 10 -20.01 -20.66 29.18
CA TRP A 10 -21.24 -20.40 28.43
C TRP A 10 -22.06 -21.67 28.21
N SER A 11 -21.43 -22.73 27.70
CA SER A 11 -22.10 -24.01 27.43
C SER A 11 -22.66 -24.63 28.71
N MET A 12 -21.91 -24.58 29.81
CA MET A 12 -22.37 -25.04 31.12
C MET A 12 -23.55 -24.22 31.65
N ARG A 13 -23.56 -22.89 31.43
CA ARG A 13 -24.65 -22.02 31.85
C ARG A 13 -25.94 -22.29 31.07
N VAL A 14 -25.88 -22.23 29.75
CA VAL A 14 -27.04 -22.50 28.88
C VAL A 14 -27.57 -23.92 29.13
N TYR A 15 -26.68 -24.88 29.35
CA TYR A 15 -27.06 -26.24 29.71
C TYR A 15 -27.81 -26.33 31.06
N LYS A 16 -27.36 -25.60 32.09
CA LYS A 16 -28.04 -25.53 33.39
C LYS A 16 -29.48 -25.01 33.22
N ASP A 17 -29.66 -23.99 32.40
CA ASP A 17 -30.96 -23.36 32.17
C ASP A 17 -31.89 -24.26 31.33
N LEU A 18 -31.37 -24.88 30.26
CA LEU A 18 -32.10 -25.91 29.48
C LEU A 18 -32.54 -27.09 30.35
N ARG A 19 -31.67 -27.56 31.25
CA ARG A 19 -32.00 -28.65 32.19
C ARG A 19 -33.11 -28.22 33.15
N ARG A 20 -33.02 -27.00 33.70
CA ARG A 20 -34.06 -26.44 34.58
C ARG A 20 -35.41 -26.36 33.85
N MET A 21 -35.43 -25.84 32.63
CA MET A 21 -36.65 -25.74 31.82
C MET A 21 -37.20 -27.10 31.41
N GLY A 22 -36.34 -28.07 31.09
CA GLY A 22 -36.75 -29.44 30.81
C GLY A 22 -37.44 -30.10 32.00
N LEU A 23 -36.87 -29.96 33.21
CA LEU A 23 -37.49 -30.46 34.44
C LEU A 23 -38.83 -29.76 34.76
N LEU A 24 -38.93 -28.45 34.49
CA LEU A 24 -40.18 -27.69 34.67
C LEU A 24 -41.26 -28.14 33.68
N MET A 25 -40.92 -28.30 32.40
CA MET A 25 -41.86 -28.83 31.39
C MET A 25 -42.30 -30.26 31.71
N GLU A 26 -41.39 -31.07 32.24
CA GLU A 26 -41.73 -32.41 32.71
C GLU A 26 -42.71 -32.34 33.87
N ALA A 27 -42.37 -31.63 34.95
CA ALA A 27 -43.24 -31.46 36.11
C ALA A 27 -44.63 -30.92 35.71
N TRP A 28 -44.65 -29.97 34.78
CA TRP A 28 -45.88 -29.42 34.19
C TRP A 28 -46.74 -30.48 33.50
N SER A 29 -46.12 -31.38 32.73
CA SER A 29 -46.82 -32.44 32.00
C SER A 29 -47.54 -33.45 32.92
N TRP A 30 -47.14 -33.54 34.19
CA TRP A 30 -47.75 -34.43 35.18
C TRP A 30 -48.98 -33.84 35.88
N ILE A 31 -49.24 -32.54 35.74
CA ILE A 31 -50.39 -31.89 36.42
C ILE A 31 -51.69 -32.32 35.72
N PRO A 32 -52.67 -32.88 36.44
CA PRO A 32 -53.95 -33.27 35.85
C PRO A 32 -54.76 -32.04 35.41
N ARG A 33 -55.47 -32.20 34.30
CA ARG A 33 -56.28 -31.15 33.66
C ARG A 33 -57.74 -31.28 34.09
N SER A 34 -58.39 -30.15 34.31
CA SER A 34 -59.81 -30.03 34.69
C SER A 34 -60.42 -28.79 34.03
N ASP A 35 -61.74 -28.61 34.10
CA ASP A 35 -62.40 -27.42 33.57
C ASP A 35 -62.19 -26.19 34.48
N TYR A 36 -61.98 -26.44 35.78
CA TYR A 36 -61.81 -25.41 36.80
C TYR A 36 -60.52 -25.63 37.58
N THR A 37 -59.88 -24.54 38.02
CA THR A 37 -58.71 -24.64 38.91
C THR A 37 -59.15 -24.94 40.34
N ILE A 38 -58.73 -26.08 40.87
CA ILE A 38 -58.95 -26.45 42.27
C ILE A 38 -57.62 -26.33 43.00
N MET A 39 -57.63 -25.53 44.06
CA MET A 39 -56.47 -25.27 44.91
C MET A 39 -56.77 -25.82 46.30
N ASN A 40 -55.86 -26.63 46.82
CA ASN A 40 -55.97 -27.22 48.15
C ASN A 40 -55.77 -26.13 49.23
N GLU A 41 -56.22 -26.39 50.46
CA GLU A 41 -56.05 -25.50 51.62
C GLU A 41 -54.58 -25.18 51.93
N ASN A 42 -53.67 -26.06 51.49
CA ASN A 42 -52.21 -25.87 51.57
C ASN A 42 -51.61 -25.11 50.36
N PHE A 43 -52.42 -24.37 49.59
CA PHE A 43 -51.98 -23.64 48.38
C PHE A 43 -51.37 -24.51 47.27
N GLY A 44 -51.57 -25.84 47.32
CA GLY A 44 -51.18 -26.76 46.26
C GLY A 44 -52.21 -26.81 45.14
N PHE A 45 -51.76 -26.82 43.88
CA PHE A 45 -52.65 -27.04 42.74
C PHE A 45 -52.95 -28.54 42.61
N THR A 46 -54.21 -28.95 42.83
CA THR A 46 -54.63 -30.33 42.62
C THR A 46 -55.08 -30.56 41.18
N GLU A 47 -55.80 -29.59 40.61
CA GLU A 47 -56.27 -29.62 39.23
C GLU A 47 -56.17 -28.23 38.61
N LEU A 48 -55.72 -28.14 37.36
CA LEU A 48 -55.56 -26.88 36.65
C LEU A 48 -56.56 -26.77 35.48
N SER A 49 -57.12 -25.58 35.28
CA SER A 49 -58.00 -25.34 34.14
C SER A 49 -57.25 -25.48 32.80
N GLU A 50 -57.87 -26.08 31.79
CA GLU A 50 -57.23 -26.31 30.49
C GLU A 50 -56.63 -25.03 29.88
N ASN A 51 -57.35 -23.91 29.93
CA ASN A 51 -56.86 -22.63 29.39
C ASN A 51 -55.58 -22.14 30.10
N ARG A 52 -55.50 -22.31 31.43
CA ARG A 52 -54.28 -21.96 32.18
C ARG A 52 -53.16 -22.97 31.91
N PHE A 53 -53.52 -24.23 31.69
CA PHE A 53 -52.56 -25.29 31.35
C PHE A 53 -51.85 -25.01 30.02
N TYR A 54 -52.61 -24.65 28.98
CA TYR A 54 -52.01 -24.29 27.70
C TYR A 54 -51.32 -22.93 27.74
N GLY A 55 -51.88 -21.96 28.46
CA GLY A 55 -51.28 -20.63 28.61
C GLY A 55 -49.90 -20.65 29.28
N PHE A 56 -49.74 -21.36 30.39
CA PHE A 56 -48.43 -21.47 31.04
C PHE A 56 -47.50 -22.44 30.32
N GLY A 57 -48.02 -23.52 29.74
CA GLY A 57 -47.24 -24.42 28.89
C GLY A 57 -46.63 -23.73 27.67
N SER A 58 -47.36 -22.80 27.04
CA SER A 58 -46.83 -22.03 25.91
C SER A 58 -45.72 -21.07 26.33
N ILE A 59 -45.83 -20.44 27.51
CA ILE A 59 -44.76 -19.59 28.07
C ILE A 59 -43.50 -20.42 28.32
N LEU A 60 -43.62 -21.57 28.97
CA LEU A 60 -42.47 -22.47 29.20
C LEU A 60 -41.83 -22.93 27.88
N PHE A 61 -42.63 -23.24 26.87
CA PHE A 61 -42.15 -23.60 25.56
C PHE A 61 -41.38 -22.46 24.88
N VAL A 62 -41.90 -21.23 24.95
CA VAL A 62 -41.20 -20.04 24.42
C VAL A 62 -39.88 -19.81 25.16
N CYS A 63 -39.85 -19.92 26.49
CA CYS A 63 -38.61 -19.83 27.25
C CYS A 63 -37.59 -20.90 26.82
N PHE A 64 -38.01 -22.15 26.70
CA PHE A 64 -37.15 -23.25 26.23
C PHE A 64 -36.63 -23.00 24.80
N ALA A 65 -37.48 -22.51 23.91
CA ALA A 65 -37.09 -22.16 22.54
C ALA A 65 -36.07 -21.01 22.51
N MET A 66 -36.23 -20.01 23.39
CA MET A 66 -35.28 -18.91 23.54
C MET A 66 -33.92 -19.41 24.05
N ASP A 67 -33.88 -20.31 25.02
CA ASP A 67 -32.63 -20.92 25.51
C ASP A 67 -31.92 -21.72 24.41
N CYS A 68 -32.68 -22.44 23.57
CA CYS A 68 -32.14 -23.13 22.40
C CYS A 68 -31.59 -22.14 21.35
N LEU A 69 -32.29 -21.03 21.10
CA LEU A 69 -31.82 -19.98 20.20
C LEU A 69 -30.55 -19.32 20.73
N LEU A 70 -30.44 -19.09 22.04
CA LEU A 70 -29.24 -18.57 22.69
C LEU A 70 -28.07 -19.55 22.55
N LEU A 71 -28.31 -20.87 22.68
CA LEU A 71 -27.29 -21.89 22.44
C LEU A 71 -26.76 -21.81 21.01
N VAL A 72 -27.64 -21.71 20.01
CA VAL A 72 -27.26 -21.62 18.59
C VAL A 72 -26.60 -20.28 18.27
N ALA A 73 -27.10 -19.17 18.82
CA ALA A 73 -26.53 -17.84 18.64
C ALA A 73 -25.13 -17.74 19.25
N GLY A 74 -24.89 -18.41 20.37
CA GLY A 74 -23.56 -18.54 20.98
C GLY A 74 -22.53 -19.29 20.14
N ILE A 75 -22.92 -19.88 19.00
CA ILE A 75 -22.00 -20.49 18.02
C ILE A 75 -21.58 -19.47 16.95
N ARG A 76 -21.85 -18.17 17.10
CA ARG A 76 -21.40 -17.12 16.15
C ARG A 76 -19.95 -16.66 16.44
N PRO A 77 -19.26 -15.97 15.51
CA PRO A 77 -17.82 -15.72 15.62
C PRO A 77 -17.35 -15.06 16.92
N ILE A 78 -16.14 -15.44 17.35
CA ILE A 78 -15.56 -15.25 18.69
C ILE A 78 -15.45 -13.79 19.16
N SER A 79 -15.33 -12.82 18.24
CA SER A 79 -15.13 -11.41 18.62
C SER A 79 -16.36 -10.79 19.29
N SER A 80 -17.56 -11.21 18.91
CA SER A 80 -18.80 -10.80 19.60
C SER A 80 -19.11 -11.71 20.79
N LEU A 81 -18.69 -12.98 20.73
CA LEU A 81 -19.02 -14.01 21.71
C LEU A 81 -18.55 -13.68 23.14
N ILE A 82 -17.37 -13.06 23.32
CA ILE A 82 -16.88 -12.67 24.66
C ILE A 82 -17.70 -11.51 25.23
N LEU A 83 -18.02 -10.51 24.41
CA LEU A 83 -18.79 -9.35 24.82
C LEU A 83 -20.24 -9.74 25.14
N ASP A 84 -20.82 -10.60 24.30
CA ASP A 84 -22.18 -11.10 24.43
C ASP A 84 -22.32 -12.06 25.63
N ALA A 85 -21.31 -12.89 25.89
CA ALA A 85 -21.31 -13.79 27.05
C ALA A 85 -21.29 -13.01 28.38
N VAL A 86 -20.44 -11.99 28.48
CA VAL A 86 -20.37 -11.13 29.69
C VAL A 86 -21.64 -10.28 29.83
N ALA A 87 -22.17 -9.74 28.73
CA ALA A 87 -23.40 -8.96 28.75
C ALA A 87 -24.61 -9.80 29.15
N LEU A 88 -24.72 -11.05 28.67
CA LEU A 88 -25.82 -11.92 29.05
C LEU A 88 -25.71 -12.39 30.51
N GLU A 89 -24.50 -12.71 30.99
CA GLU A 89 -24.28 -13.02 32.40
C GLU A 89 -24.73 -11.86 33.30
N ALA A 90 -24.37 -10.63 32.95
CA ALA A 90 -24.82 -9.44 33.66
C ALA A 90 -26.35 -9.27 33.61
N ILE A 91 -27.00 -9.46 32.46
CA ILE A 91 -28.46 -9.33 32.34
C ILE A 91 -29.21 -10.39 33.15
N LEU A 92 -28.73 -11.64 33.14
CA LEU A 92 -29.35 -12.73 33.89
C LEU A 92 -29.19 -12.55 35.40
N ASP A 93 -28.03 -12.09 35.86
CA ASP A 93 -27.83 -11.77 37.28
C ASP A 93 -28.70 -10.57 37.70
N ILE A 94 -28.87 -9.56 36.82
CA ILE A 94 -29.75 -8.42 37.07
C ILE A 94 -31.22 -8.86 37.24
N ASP A 95 -31.71 -9.84 36.47
CA ASP A 95 -33.08 -10.34 36.63
C ASP A 95 -33.29 -11.01 38.00
N ASP A 96 -32.34 -11.84 38.44
CA ASP A 96 -32.38 -12.44 39.78
C ASP A 96 -32.33 -11.36 40.89
N PHE A 97 -31.50 -10.32 40.71
CA PHE A 97 -31.46 -9.19 41.65
C PHE A 97 -32.75 -8.37 41.64
N MET A 98 -33.33 -8.11 40.46
CA MET A 98 -34.58 -7.38 40.33
C MET A 98 -35.73 -8.16 40.96
N PHE A 99 -35.79 -9.48 40.77
CA PHE A 99 -36.75 -10.33 41.47
C PHE A 99 -36.56 -10.24 42.99
N HIS A 100 -35.32 -10.35 43.47
CA HIS A 100 -34.98 -10.22 44.90
C HIS A 100 -35.15 -8.82 45.49
N ALA A 101 -35.24 -7.77 44.68
CA ALA A 101 -35.52 -6.41 45.13
C ALA A 101 -37.02 -6.08 45.09
N LEU A 102 -37.68 -6.46 44.00
CA LEU A 102 -39.03 -6.01 43.65
C LEU A 102 -40.13 -7.00 44.05
N ALA A 103 -39.82 -8.28 44.26
CA ALA A 103 -40.85 -9.25 44.67
C ALA A 103 -41.41 -8.86 46.05
N PRO A 104 -42.70 -8.56 46.18
CA PRO A 104 -43.30 -8.13 47.44
C PRO A 104 -43.20 -9.24 48.49
N LEU A 105 -43.03 -8.87 49.76
CA LEU A 105 -42.83 -9.81 50.86
C LEU A 105 -43.92 -10.88 50.94
N ARG A 106 -45.17 -10.53 50.61
CA ARG A 106 -46.30 -11.47 50.55
C ARG A 106 -46.12 -12.55 49.48
N ALA A 107 -45.60 -12.20 48.31
CA ALA A 107 -45.32 -13.17 47.26
C ALA A 107 -44.16 -14.09 47.67
N ARG A 108 -43.15 -13.58 48.38
CA ARG A 108 -42.06 -14.41 48.92
C ARG A 108 -42.53 -15.39 49.96
N LEU A 109 -43.37 -14.95 50.90
CA LEU A 109 -43.96 -15.83 51.92
C LEU A 109 -44.88 -16.87 51.29
N LEU A 110 -45.61 -16.52 50.22
CA LEU A 110 -46.40 -17.48 49.46
C LEU A 110 -45.51 -18.51 48.74
N ILE A 111 -44.45 -18.08 48.06
CA ILE A 111 -43.49 -18.97 47.38
C ILE A 111 -42.79 -19.90 48.37
N GLN A 112 -42.42 -19.40 49.56
CA GLN A 112 -41.82 -20.21 50.63
C GLN A 112 -42.80 -21.22 51.24
N GLY A 113 -44.10 -20.93 51.17
CA GLY A 113 -45.16 -21.82 51.63
C GLY A 113 -45.63 -22.84 50.57
N LEU A 114 -45.13 -22.77 49.34
CA LEU A 114 -45.48 -23.74 48.30
C LEU A 114 -44.87 -25.11 48.63
N GLU A 115 -45.71 -26.12 48.74
CA GLU A 115 -45.27 -27.50 48.90
C GLU A 115 -44.53 -27.95 47.62
N PRO A 116 -43.31 -28.52 47.73
CA PRO A 116 -42.56 -28.97 46.57
C PRO A 116 -43.31 -30.07 45.83
N MET A 117 -43.41 -29.94 44.51
CA MET A 117 -44.07 -30.92 43.66
C MET A 117 -43.31 -32.24 43.68
N MET A 118 -43.95 -33.30 44.18
CA MET A 118 -43.37 -34.63 44.27
C MET A 118 -43.41 -35.32 42.90
N VAL A 119 -42.29 -35.32 42.19
CA VAL A 119 -42.13 -36.09 40.93
C VAL A 119 -41.74 -37.53 41.28
N LYS A 120 -42.47 -38.52 40.76
CA LYS A 120 -42.12 -39.93 40.91
C LYS A 120 -40.95 -40.28 39.99
N ILE A 121 -39.73 -40.22 40.51
CA ILE A 121 -38.52 -40.54 39.75
C ILE A 121 -38.34 -42.06 39.69
N ASN A 122 -38.30 -42.63 38.48
CA ASN A 122 -37.91 -44.02 38.25
C ASN A 122 -36.38 -44.14 38.12
N GLN A 123 -35.78 -45.17 38.73
CA GLN A 123 -34.33 -45.36 38.79
C GLN A 123 -33.70 -45.57 37.40
N ALA A 124 -34.36 -46.33 36.52
CA ALA A 124 -33.90 -46.54 35.14
C ALA A 124 -33.92 -45.23 34.32
N ARG A 125 -34.92 -44.37 34.57
CA ARG A 125 -35.06 -43.08 33.91
C ARG A 125 -33.94 -42.13 34.32
N SER A 126 -33.60 -42.08 35.60
CA SER A 126 -32.51 -41.24 36.11
C SER A 126 -31.16 -41.57 35.45
N GLN A 127 -30.88 -42.85 35.19
CA GLN A 127 -29.66 -43.28 34.50
C GLN A 127 -29.65 -42.84 33.03
N VAL A 128 -30.76 -43.03 32.31
CA VAL A 128 -30.88 -42.57 30.91
C VAL A 128 -30.78 -41.05 30.82
N GLU A 129 -31.42 -40.33 31.74
CA GLU A 129 -31.36 -38.87 31.81
C GLU A 129 -29.92 -38.40 32.07
N SER A 130 -29.21 -39.02 33.02
CA SER A 130 -27.80 -38.69 33.28
C SER A 130 -26.91 -38.97 32.07
N GLY A 131 -27.13 -40.07 31.34
CA GLY A 131 -26.41 -40.40 30.12
C GLY A 131 -26.68 -39.40 28.99
N TRP A 132 -27.95 -39.05 28.76
CA TRP A 132 -28.35 -38.05 27.78
C TRP A 132 -27.72 -36.68 28.08
N ASN A 133 -27.82 -36.26 29.34
CA ASN A 133 -27.23 -35.03 29.87
C ASN A 133 -25.72 -34.97 29.67
N PHE A 134 -25.02 -36.09 29.91
CA PHE A 134 -23.58 -36.19 29.67
C PHE A 134 -23.24 -36.08 28.17
N CYS A 135 -23.96 -36.80 27.31
CA CYS A 135 -23.77 -36.73 25.85
C CYS A 135 -24.02 -35.32 25.31
N LEU A 136 -25.07 -34.64 25.79
CA LEU A 136 -25.40 -33.28 25.38
C LEU A 136 -24.29 -32.32 25.80
N LEU A 137 -23.82 -32.39 27.05
CA LEU A 137 -22.71 -31.58 27.54
C LEU A 137 -21.41 -31.82 26.74
N ALA A 138 -21.07 -33.08 26.47
CA ALA A 138 -19.89 -33.44 25.68
C ALA A 138 -19.99 -32.91 24.24
N SER A 139 -21.17 -33.03 23.61
CA SER A 139 -21.41 -32.51 22.27
C SER A 139 -21.32 -30.98 22.21
N ALA A 140 -21.87 -30.28 23.20
CA ALA A 140 -21.82 -28.82 23.29
C ALA A 140 -20.38 -28.29 23.46
N LEU A 141 -19.47 -29.11 23.99
CA LEU A 141 -18.05 -28.77 24.14
C LEU A 141 -17.24 -29.10 22.89
N VAL A 142 -17.42 -30.30 22.34
CA VAL A 142 -16.61 -30.81 21.22
C VAL A 142 -16.98 -30.12 19.89
N LEU A 143 -18.26 -29.88 19.62
CA LEU A 143 -18.71 -29.31 18.35
C LEU A 143 -18.12 -27.91 18.10
N PRO A 144 -18.21 -26.92 19.01
CA PRO A 144 -17.61 -25.61 18.79
C PRO A 144 -16.08 -25.66 18.66
N TYR A 145 -15.42 -26.57 19.40
CA TYR A 145 -13.98 -26.76 19.29
C TYR A 145 -13.58 -27.21 17.87
N LEU A 146 -14.24 -28.25 17.34
CA LEU A 146 -13.91 -28.80 16.02
C LEU A 146 -14.33 -27.87 14.88
N PHE A 147 -15.51 -27.26 14.95
CA PHE A 147 -16.06 -26.46 13.84
C PHE A 147 -15.64 -24.99 13.86
N MET A 148 -15.23 -24.43 15.00
CA MET A 148 -14.82 -23.02 15.07
C MET A 148 -13.36 -22.84 15.44
N LEU A 149 -12.94 -23.44 16.56
CA LEU A 149 -11.61 -23.14 17.12
C LEU A 149 -10.49 -23.75 16.29
N ALA A 150 -10.64 -25.00 15.86
CA ALA A 150 -9.66 -25.69 15.03
C ALA A 150 -9.41 -24.99 13.68
N PRO A 151 -10.43 -24.66 12.86
CA PRO A 151 -10.21 -23.96 11.60
C PRO A 151 -9.66 -22.55 11.81
N LEU A 152 -10.10 -21.81 12.84
CA LEU A 152 -9.52 -20.51 13.15
C LEU A 152 -8.02 -20.62 13.50
N GLY A 153 -7.63 -21.65 14.26
CA GLY A 153 -6.23 -21.93 14.58
C GLY A 153 -5.39 -22.25 13.34
N LEU A 154 -5.96 -22.98 12.37
CA LEU A 154 -5.31 -23.24 11.08
C LEU A 154 -5.19 -21.96 10.25
N SER A 155 -6.25 -21.15 10.14
CA SER A 155 -6.20 -19.87 9.42
C SER A 155 -5.22 -18.89 10.06
N MET A 156 -5.18 -18.79 11.39
CA MET A 156 -4.18 -17.94 12.07
C MET A 156 -2.75 -18.45 11.87
N ARG A 157 -2.53 -19.77 11.77
CA ARG A 157 -1.22 -20.32 11.41
C ARG A 157 -0.86 -20.03 9.96
N ALA A 158 -1.82 -20.13 9.03
CA ALA A 158 -1.62 -19.78 7.64
C ALA A 158 -1.27 -18.29 7.52
N VAL A 159 -2.05 -17.39 8.12
CA VAL A 159 -1.75 -15.95 8.17
C VAL A 159 -0.41 -15.68 8.84
N LYS A 160 -0.08 -16.38 9.93
CA LYS A 160 1.25 -16.28 10.55
C LYS A 160 2.36 -16.76 9.61
N TYR A 161 2.11 -17.77 8.78
CA TYR A 161 3.09 -18.24 7.79
C TYR A 161 3.21 -17.26 6.61
N GLU A 162 2.12 -16.65 6.17
CA GLU A 162 2.17 -15.60 5.15
C GLU A 162 2.84 -14.33 5.66
N LEU A 163 2.57 -13.91 6.91
CA LEU A 163 3.15 -12.71 7.51
C LEU A 163 4.56 -12.93 8.05
N CYS A 164 4.82 -14.09 8.65
CA CYS A 164 6.06 -14.42 9.37
C CYS A 164 6.77 -15.66 8.81
N GLY A 165 6.43 -16.16 7.63
CA GLY A 165 7.22 -17.19 6.93
C GLY A 165 8.44 -16.58 6.22
N GLY A 166 9.18 -17.42 5.49
CA GLY A 166 10.28 -16.98 4.63
C GLY A 166 11.50 -16.36 5.33
N THR A 167 12.39 -15.76 4.55
CA THR A 167 13.57 -15.04 5.05
C THR A 167 13.15 -13.70 5.65
N GLN A 168 13.17 -13.57 6.98
CA GLN A 168 12.88 -12.32 7.69
C GLN A 168 14.13 -11.46 7.93
N GLU A 169 15.27 -11.92 7.43
CA GLU A 169 16.60 -11.35 7.68
C GLU A 169 16.92 -10.25 6.67
N PHE A 170 15.98 -9.35 6.36
CA PHE A 170 16.30 -8.19 5.51
C PHE A 170 15.42 -6.99 5.81
N VAL A 171 15.98 -5.80 5.59
CA VAL A 171 15.27 -4.53 5.58
C VAL A 171 15.22 -4.00 4.17
N VAL A 172 14.17 -3.23 3.88
CA VAL A 172 13.96 -2.61 2.59
C VAL A 172 13.72 -1.13 2.80
N ALA A 173 14.34 -0.30 1.96
CA ALA A 173 14.11 1.14 1.93
C ALA A 173 13.86 1.59 0.50
N TYR A 174 12.91 2.50 0.32
CA TYR A 174 12.65 3.15 -0.95
C TYR A 174 13.37 4.50 -0.99
N ASN A 175 14.28 4.67 -1.94
CA ASN A 175 14.90 5.95 -2.23
C ASN A 175 13.99 6.73 -3.18
N GLN A 176 13.37 7.80 -2.67
CA GLN A 176 12.43 8.63 -3.42
C GLN A 176 13.08 9.40 -4.56
N ASP A 177 14.36 9.77 -4.43
CA ASP A 177 15.05 10.59 -5.42
C ASP A 177 15.41 9.80 -6.67
N ILE A 178 15.89 8.56 -6.49
CA ILE A 178 16.21 7.68 -7.62
C ILE A 178 15.04 6.76 -8.01
N GLN A 179 14.00 6.66 -7.18
CA GLN A 179 12.82 5.83 -7.43
C GLN A 179 13.15 4.32 -7.48
N MET A 180 13.94 3.88 -6.51
CA MET A 180 14.38 2.48 -6.40
C MET A 180 14.23 1.96 -4.99
N THR A 181 13.95 0.67 -4.91
CA THR A 181 13.92 -0.09 -3.67
C THR A 181 15.26 -0.80 -3.44
N TYR A 182 15.92 -0.47 -2.33
CA TYR A 182 17.11 -1.16 -1.86
C TYR A 182 16.77 -2.12 -0.75
N ALA A 183 17.47 -3.26 -0.73
CA ALA A 183 17.37 -4.22 0.35
C ALA A 183 18.74 -4.47 0.99
N LEU A 184 18.75 -4.65 2.30
CA LEU A 184 19.92 -5.07 3.07
C LEU A 184 19.56 -6.29 3.89
N ARG A 185 20.37 -7.35 3.79
CA ARG A 185 20.18 -8.53 4.63
C ARG A 185 20.57 -8.17 6.08
N THR A 186 19.62 -8.20 7.01
CA THR A 186 19.79 -7.87 8.43
C THR A 186 19.91 -9.12 9.29
N GLN A 187 20.55 -8.97 10.44
CA GLN A 187 20.43 -9.96 11.51
C GLN A 187 19.08 -9.76 12.20
N ALA A 188 18.40 -10.85 12.57
CA ALA A 188 17.00 -10.85 12.97
C ALA A 188 16.67 -9.88 14.13
N GLU A 189 16.00 -8.76 13.82
CA GLU A 189 15.35 -7.88 14.81
C GLU A 189 14.03 -7.30 14.27
N ARG A 190 13.05 -7.11 15.17
CA ARG A 190 11.60 -7.05 14.87
C ARG A 190 11.07 -5.64 14.54
N GLY A 191 10.32 -5.58 13.43
CA GLY A 191 8.91 -5.14 13.41
C GLY A 191 8.62 -3.68 13.05
N LEU A 192 7.85 -3.45 11.97
CA LEU A 192 6.65 -2.59 11.82
C LEU A 192 6.26 -2.46 10.32
N GLU A 193 5.19 -1.70 10.02
CA GLU A 193 4.14 -1.89 9.00
C GLU A 193 4.37 -1.41 7.52
N LEU A 194 3.56 -2.07 6.66
CA LEU A 194 3.18 -2.03 5.21
C LEU A 194 3.34 -0.80 4.24
N LEU A 195 4.51 -0.42 3.72
CA LEU A 195 4.86 0.42 2.54
C LEU A 195 5.16 -0.35 1.21
N PRO A 196 5.36 0.32 0.05
CA PRO A 196 5.69 -0.31 -1.25
C PRO A 196 6.95 -1.19 -1.27
N SER A 197 7.88 -0.92 -0.35
CA SER A 197 8.99 -1.80 -0.01
C SER A 197 8.55 -3.23 0.27
N GLU A 198 7.35 -3.43 0.80
CA GLU A 198 6.89 -4.75 1.16
C GLU A 198 6.24 -5.55 0.05
N VAL A 199 5.87 -4.91 -1.07
CA VAL A 199 5.60 -5.66 -2.31
C VAL A 199 6.90 -6.34 -2.78
N ALA A 200 8.03 -5.63 -2.70
CA ALA A 200 9.33 -6.22 -3.00
C ALA A 200 9.74 -7.30 -1.97
N VAL A 201 9.36 -7.15 -0.70
CA VAL A 201 9.55 -8.16 0.35
C VAL A 201 8.72 -9.41 0.06
N GLU A 202 7.42 -9.28 -0.25
CA GLU A 202 6.51 -10.42 -0.47
C GLU A 202 7.00 -11.33 -1.59
N GLU A 203 7.46 -10.75 -2.70
CA GLU A 203 7.92 -11.55 -3.83
C GLU A 203 9.21 -12.31 -3.53
N PHE A 204 10.13 -11.71 -2.78
CA PHE A 204 11.40 -12.36 -2.45
C PHE A 204 11.28 -13.38 -1.33
N LYS A 205 10.33 -13.21 -0.41
CA LYS A 205 10.13 -14.04 0.79
C LYS A 205 10.00 -15.54 0.50
N HIS A 206 9.50 -15.92 -0.67
CA HIS A 206 9.32 -17.31 -1.08
C HIS A 206 10.40 -17.81 -2.05
N SER A 207 11.31 -16.93 -2.49
CA SER A 207 12.36 -17.26 -3.45
C SER A 207 13.69 -17.47 -2.73
N SER A 208 14.09 -18.73 -2.53
CA SER A 208 15.40 -19.04 -1.94
C SER A 208 16.57 -18.93 -2.93
N GLU A 209 16.31 -18.82 -4.24
CA GLU A 209 17.36 -18.92 -5.28
C GLU A 209 17.22 -17.96 -6.47
N ALA A 210 16.08 -17.26 -6.66
CA ALA A 210 15.94 -16.34 -7.79
C ALA A 210 16.56 -14.96 -7.49
N LEU A 211 17.22 -14.38 -8.50
CA LEU A 211 17.65 -12.98 -8.48
C LEU A 211 16.45 -12.08 -8.23
N PRO A 212 16.57 -11.07 -7.35
CA PRO A 212 15.47 -10.16 -7.06
C PRO A 212 15.07 -9.38 -8.32
N ARG A 213 13.78 -9.37 -8.64
CA ARG A 213 13.27 -8.72 -9.86
C ARG A 213 13.05 -7.23 -9.71
N TYR A 214 12.79 -6.72 -8.50
CA TYR A 214 12.39 -5.32 -8.28
C TYR A 214 13.25 -4.57 -7.25
N MET A 215 14.35 -5.16 -6.78
CA MET A 215 15.21 -4.55 -5.77
C MET A 215 16.68 -4.88 -5.99
N VAL A 216 17.54 -3.99 -5.51
CA VAL A 216 18.99 -4.16 -5.54
C VAL A 216 19.50 -4.37 -4.11
N PHE A 217 20.33 -5.39 -3.91
CA PHE A 217 20.93 -5.65 -2.61
C PHE A 217 22.22 -4.83 -2.44
N SER A 218 22.26 -4.02 -1.38
CA SER A 218 23.49 -3.35 -0.98
C SER A 218 24.42 -4.36 -0.29
N PRO A 219 25.73 -4.35 -0.60
CA PRO A 219 26.67 -5.35 -0.08
C PRO A 219 26.98 -5.17 1.41
N THR A 220 26.78 -3.98 1.96
CA THR A 220 27.07 -3.63 3.36
C THR A 220 26.03 -2.66 3.90
N SER A 221 25.91 -2.55 5.23
CA SER A 221 25.04 -1.54 5.87
C SER A 221 25.40 -0.12 5.47
N GLN A 222 26.69 0.21 5.39
CA GLN A 222 27.13 1.54 4.99
C GLN A 222 26.77 1.84 3.53
N ALA A 223 26.90 0.85 2.64
CA ALA A 223 26.46 0.99 1.25
C ALA A 223 24.94 1.20 1.20
N PHE A 224 24.17 0.46 1.99
CA PHE A 224 22.71 0.63 2.10
C PHE A 224 22.32 2.04 2.57
N ASP A 225 22.96 2.56 3.62
CA ASP A 225 22.71 3.91 4.11
C ASP A 225 23.05 4.96 3.04
N THR A 226 24.14 4.73 2.29
CA THR A 226 24.55 5.60 1.17
C THR A 226 23.57 5.52 0.01
N ASP A 227 23.16 4.31 -0.36
CA ASP A 227 22.22 4.03 -1.45
C ASP A 227 20.82 4.60 -1.13
N GLN A 228 20.42 4.60 0.14
CA GLN A 228 19.13 5.13 0.60
C GLN A 228 19.00 6.64 0.38
N VAL A 229 20.09 7.40 0.57
CA VAL A 229 20.09 8.87 0.46
C VAL A 229 20.73 9.39 -0.81
N ARG A 230 21.21 8.49 -1.68
CA ARG A 230 21.86 8.87 -2.95
C ARG A 230 20.90 9.67 -3.80
N THR A 231 21.38 10.81 -4.31
CA THR A 231 20.58 11.64 -5.21
C THR A 231 20.67 11.13 -6.65
N MET A 232 19.68 11.47 -7.50
CA MET A 232 19.72 11.09 -8.91
C MET A 232 20.95 11.64 -9.65
N ALA A 233 21.46 12.82 -9.27
CA ALA A 233 22.70 13.34 -9.86
C ALA A 233 23.95 12.53 -9.49
N GLU A 234 24.01 12.01 -8.26
CA GLU A 234 25.09 11.12 -7.83
C GLU A 234 25.00 9.76 -8.53
N GLU A 235 23.79 9.20 -8.70
CA GLU A 235 23.59 7.96 -9.47
C GLU A 235 23.95 8.17 -10.96
N ALA A 236 23.58 9.33 -11.53
CA ALA A 236 23.92 9.73 -12.90
C ALA A 236 25.41 9.87 -13.17
N SER A 237 26.19 10.24 -12.16
CA SER A 237 27.66 10.37 -12.24
C SER A 237 28.40 9.07 -11.85
N THR A 238 27.80 8.24 -10.99
CA THR A 238 28.37 6.95 -10.57
C THR A 238 28.51 5.98 -11.75
N PHE A 239 27.53 5.96 -12.65
CA PHE A 239 27.58 5.16 -13.88
C PHE A 239 27.58 6.08 -15.11
N PRO A 240 28.76 6.52 -15.57
CA PRO A 240 28.87 7.42 -16.72
C PRO A 240 28.69 6.62 -18.03
N ILE A 241 27.57 5.93 -18.18
CA ILE A 241 27.18 5.24 -19.40
C ILE A 241 25.77 5.67 -19.78
N CYS A 242 25.50 5.78 -21.07
CA CYS A 242 24.14 5.94 -21.55
C CYS A 242 23.54 4.53 -21.66
N PHE A 243 22.79 4.09 -20.65
CA PHE A 243 22.33 2.70 -20.53
C PHE A 243 21.61 2.20 -21.77
N GLU A 244 20.72 3.03 -22.33
CA GLU A 244 19.98 2.64 -23.53
C GLU A 244 20.90 2.40 -24.73
N THR A 245 21.77 3.35 -25.07
CA THR A 245 22.62 3.25 -26.27
C THR A 245 23.77 2.26 -26.11
N GLN A 246 24.26 2.06 -24.88
CA GLN A 246 25.43 1.21 -24.62
C GLN A 246 25.06 -0.22 -24.20
N VAL A 247 23.91 -0.43 -23.56
CA VAL A 247 23.54 -1.72 -22.97
C VAL A 247 22.24 -2.31 -23.51
N LEU A 248 21.19 -1.49 -23.71
CA LEU A 248 19.88 -2.01 -24.14
C LEU A 248 19.77 -2.17 -25.66
N GLN A 249 20.42 -1.30 -26.44
CA GLN A 249 20.42 -1.37 -27.90
C GLN A 249 21.42 -2.42 -28.41
N GLU A 250 21.04 -3.16 -29.46
CA GLU A 250 21.87 -4.20 -30.10
C GLU A 250 23.24 -3.68 -30.60
N THR A 251 23.31 -2.38 -30.91
CA THR A 251 24.53 -1.69 -31.37
C THR A 251 25.45 -1.26 -30.22
N GLY A 252 24.98 -1.39 -28.97
CA GLY A 252 25.69 -0.98 -27.77
C GLY A 252 26.93 -1.82 -27.50
N ARG A 253 27.99 -1.18 -26.99
CA ARG A 253 29.27 -1.86 -26.71
C ARG A 253 29.17 -2.96 -25.65
N VAL A 254 28.17 -2.86 -24.79
CA VAL A 254 27.95 -3.70 -23.60
C VAL A 254 26.61 -4.43 -23.71
N TYR A 255 26.05 -4.51 -24.92
CA TYR A 255 24.82 -5.26 -25.18
C TYR A 255 25.00 -6.74 -24.80
N GLN A 256 24.03 -7.29 -24.06
CA GLN A 256 24.05 -8.67 -23.51
C GLN A 256 25.19 -8.98 -22.53
N ASP A 257 25.90 -7.99 -22.00
CA ASP A 257 26.84 -8.24 -20.90
C ASP A 257 26.06 -8.66 -19.64
N PRO A 258 26.31 -9.86 -19.07
CA PRO A 258 25.50 -10.38 -17.97
C PRO A 258 25.62 -9.53 -16.69
N VAL A 259 26.74 -8.84 -16.48
CA VAL A 259 26.93 -7.97 -15.32
C VAL A 259 26.10 -6.71 -15.50
N ALA A 260 26.16 -6.08 -16.68
CA ALA A 260 25.37 -4.89 -16.98
C ALA A 260 23.85 -5.20 -16.99
N THR A 261 23.44 -6.34 -17.56
CA THR A 261 22.03 -6.77 -17.54
C THR A 261 21.56 -7.05 -16.11
N SER A 262 22.36 -7.71 -15.27
CA SER A 262 21.99 -7.95 -13.86
C SER A 262 21.85 -6.66 -13.05
N LEU A 263 22.58 -5.61 -13.44
CA LEU A 263 22.49 -4.30 -12.83
C LEU A 263 21.22 -3.55 -13.28
N ILE A 264 20.87 -3.63 -14.57
CA ILE A 264 19.80 -2.82 -15.18
C ILE A 264 18.44 -3.44 -15.00
N GLU A 265 18.32 -4.76 -15.15
CA GLU A 265 17.05 -5.46 -15.18
C GLU A 265 16.18 -5.15 -13.94
N PRO A 266 16.71 -5.21 -12.70
CA PRO A 266 15.90 -4.87 -11.53
C PRO A 266 15.46 -3.40 -11.50
N ARG A 267 16.29 -2.49 -12.04
CA ARG A 267 15.96 -1.06 -12.13
C ARG A 267 14.85 -0.82 -13.15
N PHE A 268 14.95 -1.48 -14.30
CA PHE A 268 13.97 -1.37 -15.38
C PHE A 268 12.62 -1.93 -14.91
N GLN A 269 12.60 -3.13 -14.32
CA GLN A 269 11.38 -3.75 -13.80
C GLN A 269 10.76 -2.92 -12.66
N SER A 270 11.56 -2.38 -11.73
CA SER A 270 11.09 -1.47 -10.67
C SER A 270 10.43 -0.21 -11.24
N MET A 271 11.05 0.37 -12.27
CA MET A 271 10.52 1.55 -12.96
C MET A 271 9.21 1.24 -13.70
N VAL A 272 9.13 0.12 -14.43
CA VAL A 272 7.91 -0.33 -15.11
C VAL A 272 6.76 -0.57 -14.11
N ALA A 273 7.06 -1.21 -12.98
CA ALA A 273 6.10 -1.47 -11.91
C ALA A 273 5.58 -0.17 -11.27
N THR A 274 6.42 0.85 -11.11
CA THR A 274 6.06 2.17 -10.55
C THR A 274 4.94 2.83 -11.36
N PHE A 275 4.91 2.63 -12.67
CA PHE A 275 3.87 3.19 -13.55
C PHE A 275 2.69 2.22 -13.80
N GLY A 276 2.68 1.04 -13.17
CA GLY A 276 1.63 0.04 -13.40
C GLY A 276 1.56 -0.44 -14.86
N ARG A 277 2.69 -0.43 -15.57
CA ARG A 277 2.80 -0.90 -16.95
C ARG A 277 3.37 -2.33 -16.97
N ASN A 278 3.22 -3.00 -18.10
CA ASN A 278 3.90 -4.27 -18.39
C ASN A 278 4.76 -4.08 -19.63
N ALA A 279 5.78 -3.23 -19.51
CA ALA A 279 6.67 -2.88 -20.60
C ALA A 279 7.96 -3.70 -20.53
N THR A 280 8.50 -4.02 -21.70
CA THR A 280 9.76 -4.77 -21.86
C THR A 280 10.83 -3.95 -22.58
N THR A 281 10.44 -2.83 -23.18
CA THR A 281 11.32 -1.95 -23.96
C THR A 281 11.16 -0.49 -23.54
N CYS A 282 12.15 0.33 -23.85
CA CYS A 282 12.11 1.76 -23.54
C CYS A 282 11.03 2.50 -24.35
N GLU A 283 10.81 2.07 -25.59
CA GLU A 283 9.87 2.65 -26.54
C GLU A 283 8.41 2.56 -26.03
N GLU A 284 8.06 1.46 -25.36
CA GLU A 284 6.74 1.26 -24.74
C GLU A 284 6.46 2.23 -23.58
N MET A 285 7.48 2.92 -23.08
CA MET A 285 7.41 3.87 -21.96
C MET A 285 7.63 5.32 -22.39
N GLN A 286 7.83 5.59 -23.69
CA GLN A 286 8.24 6.91 -24.19
C GLN A 286 7.26 8.04 -23.81
N ASP A 287 5.96 7.75 -23.74
CA ASP A 287 4.92 8.70 -23.38
C ASP A 287 5.07 9.25 -21.95
N LEU A 288 5.79 8.53 -21.09
CA LEU A 288 6.01 8.88 -19.69
C LEU A 288 7.26 9.74 -19.48
N CYS A 289 8.13 9.89 -20.47
CA CYS A 289 9.43 10.58 -20.36
C CYS A 289 9.35 12.05 -19.91
N TYR A 290 8.18 12.69 -20.02
CA TYR A 290 7.93 14.07 -19.64
C TYR A 290 7.29 14.23 -18.26
N LEU A 291 7.01 13.13 -17.57
CA LEU A 291 6.48 13.17 -16.21
C LEU A 291 7.61 13.55 -15.22
N PRO A 292 7.36 14.40 -14.22
CA PRO A 292 8.33 14.71 -13.18
C PRO A 292 8.88 13.44 -12.51
N GLU A 293 8.00 12.45 -12.31
CA GLU A 293 8.26 11.15 -11.68
C GLU A 293 8.96 10.15 -12.62
N ALA A 294 9.34 10.51 -13.84
CA ALA A 294 10.01 9.60 -14.77
C ALA A 294 11.55 9.73 -14.74
N ARG A 295 12.15 9.98 -13.57
CA ARG A 295 13.61 10.18 -13.45
C ARG A 295 14.36 8.89 -13.74
N MET A 296 13.98 7.78 -13.12
CA MET A 296 14.61 6.48 -13.38
C MET A 296 14.40 6.02 -14.83
N LEU A 297 13.24 6.33 -15.42
CA LEU A 297 12.99 6.07 -16.83
C LEU A 297 13.97 6.86 -17.71
N ARG A 298 14.16 8.15 -17.48
CA ARG A 298 15.15 8.97 -18.22
C ARG A 298 16.60 8.49 -18.02
N TYR A 299 16.89 7.87 -16.89
CA TYR A 299 18.19 7.31 -16.58
C TYR A 299 18.51 6.05 -17.36
N LEU A 300 17.56 5.12 -17.42
CA LEU A 300 17.74 3.86 -18.15
C LEU A 300 17.50 4.04 -19.65
N CYS A 301 16.46 4.80 -20.01
CA CYS A 301 15.97 5.04 -21.36
C CYS A 301 16.31 6.45 -21.85
N GLY A 302 17.59 6.81 -21.71
CA GLY A 302 18.07 8.15 -22.06
C GLY A 302 17.91 8.53 -23.53
N ALA A 303 18.04 7.61 -24.48
CA ALA A 303 17.88 7.91 -25.90
C ALA A 303 16.40 8.05 -26.30
N THR A 304 15.54 7.11 -25.89
CA THR A 304 14.09 7.15 -26.11
C THR A 304 13.47 8.39 -25.47
N CYS A 305 13.91 8.76 -24.27
CA CYS A 305 13.47 9.99 -23.63
C CYS A 305 14.16 11.25 -24.17
N GLY A 306 15.12 11.14 -25.08
CA GLY A 306 15.78 12.27 -25.73
C GLY A 306 16.93 12.92 -24.94
N CYS A 307 17.39 12.35 -23.83
CA CYS A 307 18.62 12.78 -23.15
C CYS A 307 19.86 12.71 -24.06
N ALA A 308 19.90 11.74 -24.98
CA ALA A 308 20.99 11.56 -25.96
C ALA A 308 20.75 12.29 -27.30
N SER A 309 19.62 13.00 -27.44
CA SER A 309 19.24 13.67 -28.68
C SER A 309 19.42 15.18 -28.57
N ALA A 310 20.14 15.78 -29.52
CA ALA A 310 20.35 17.22 -29.60
C ALA A 310 19.03 18.01 -29.71
N GLY A 311 18.12 17.54 -30.57
CA GLY A 311 16.83 18.15 -30.86
C GLY A 311 15.67 17.63 -30.00
N SER A 312 15.91 17.24 -28.75
CA SER A 312 14.81 16.97 -27.82
C SER A 312 14.46 18.22 -27.01
N SER A 313 13.24 18.26 -26.48
CA SER A 313 12.85 19.29 -25.51
C SER A 313 13.81 19.27 -24.32
N THR A 314 14.26 20.44 -23.88
CA THR A 314 15.28 20.58 -22.81
C THR A 314 14.72 20.29 -21.41
N TRP A 315 13.40 20.16 -21.26
CA TRP A 315 12.75 19.83 -19.98
C TRP A 315 13.16 18.45 -19.48
N TYR A 316 13.54 18.42 -18.20
CA TYR A 316 14.03 17.24 -17.51
C TYR A 316 15.30 16.62 -18.12
N LYS A 317 16.01 17.35 -19.00
CA LYS A 317 17.24 16.88 -19.66
C LYS A 317 18.51 17.27 -18.90
N VAL A 318 18.52 16.97 -17.61
CA VAL A 318 19.64 17.27 -16.70
C VAL A 318 19.93 16.06 -15.82
N ALA A 319 21.14 15.97 -15.27
CA ALA A 319 21.56 14.86 -14.41
C ALA A 319 20.63 14.66 -13.21
N ARG A 320 20.22 15.75 -12.55
CA ARG A 320 19.29 15.72 -11.41
C ARG A 320 17.89 15.18 -11.76
N GLN A 321 17.53 15.21 -13.03
CA GLN A 321 16.24 14.71 -13.53
C GLN A 321 16.36 13.34 -14.20
N GLY A 322 17.51 12.68 -14.09
CA GLY A 322 17.72 11.31 -14.52
C GLY A 322 18.52 11.15 -15.79
N CYS A 323 18.88 12.18 -16.55
CA CYS A 323 19.73 11.96 -17.73
C CYS A 323 21.19 11.67 -17.32
N SER A 324 21.75 10.52 -17.67
CA SER A 324 23.17 10.25 -17.36
C SER A 324 24.10 11.23 -18.07
N GLU A 325 25.24 11.55 -17.45
CA GLU A 325 26.21 12.50 -18.03
C GLU A 325 26.68 12.07 -19.42
N SER A 326 26.81 10.76 -19.66
CA SER A 326 27.22 10.24 -20.96
C SER A 326 26.14 10.40 -22.02
N CYS A 327 24.85 10.19 -21.69
CA CYS A 327 23.78 10.52 -22.64
C CYS A 327 23.79 12.03 -22.97
N LEU A 328 23.98 12.89 -21.97
CA LEU A 328 24.04 14.33 -22.20
C LEU A 328 25.19 14.70 -23.14
N LYS A 329 26.40 14.16 -22.92
CA LYS A 329 27.57 14.37 -23.81
C LYS A 329 27.32 13.86 -25.24
N GLU A 330 26.62 12.74 -25.41
CA GLU A 330 26.21 12.24 -26.74
C GLU A 330 25.31 13.27 -27.46
N ALA A 331 24.36 13.88 -26.73
CA ALA A 331 23.53 14.95 -27.28
C ALA A 331 24.36 16.21 -27.63
N GLU A 332 25.29 16.61 -26.76
CA GLU A 332 26.15 17.79 -26.96
C GLU A 332 27.01 17.68 -28.23
N ALA A 333 27.49 16.48 -28.54
CA ALA A 333 28.28 16.20 -29.73
C ALA A 333 27.43 16.24 -31.02
N ALA A 334 26.13 15.96 -30.92
CA ALA A 334 25.22 15.94 -32.06
C ALA A 334 24.57 17.31 -32.37
N THR A 335 24.64 18.29 -31.46
CA THR A 335 24.03 19.61 -31.64
C THR A 335 24.82 20.46 -32.64
N ALA A 336 24.15 21.01 -33.65
CA ALA A 336 24.76 21.99 -34.56
C ALA A 336 24.86 23.38 -33.89
N CYS A 337 25.90 24.15 -34.20
CA CYS A 337 26.08 25.51 -33.69
C CYS A 337 25.28 26.56 -34.48
N VAL A 338 23.96 26.35 -34.58
CA VAL A 338 23.03 27.25 -35.28
C VAL A 338 21.75 27.37 -34.46
N ASP A 339 21.19 28.57 -34.38
CA ASP A 339 19.91 28.81 -33.73
C ASP A 339 18.77 28.05 -34.42
N VAL A 340 17.93 27.37 -33.64
CA VAL A 340 16.73 26.72 -34.18
C VAL A 340 15.70 27.77 -34.60
N ALA A 341 14.94 27.47 -35.65
CA ALA A 341 13.86 28.33 -36.09
C ALA A 341 12.76 28.43 -35.02
N ALA A 342 12.08 29.57 -34.90
CA ALA A 342 10.95 29.76 -33.98
C ALA A 342 9.79 28.76 -34.24
N THR A 343 9.69 28.24 -35.46
CA THR A 343 8.70 27.24 -35.87
C THR A 343 9.13 25.80 -35.57
N SER A 344 10.35 25.57 -35.12
CA SER A 344 10.86 24.24 -34.78
C SER A 344 10.03 23.61 -33.66
N GLU A 345 9.85 22.29 -33.71
CA GLU A 345 9.04 21.56 -32.75
C GLU A 345 9.68 21.61 -31.36
N GLU A 346 11.00 21.57 -31.31
CA GLU A 346 11.83 21.60 -30.11
C GLU A 346 11.64 22.90 -29.33
N TRP A 347 11.74 24.04 -30.02
CA TRP A 347 11.52 25.36 -29.45
C TRP A 347 10.09 25.52 -28.95
N ARG A 348 9.12 25.13 -29.78
CA ARG A 348 7.70 25.25 -29.43
C ARG A 348 7.34 24.36 -28.24
N SER A 349 7.82 23.12 -28.23
CA SER A 349 7.59 22.15 -27.17
C SER A 349 8.17 22.63 -25.84
N PHE A 350 9.36 23.24 -25.84
CA PHE A 350 9.92 23.86 -24.64
C PHE A 350 8.96 24.91 -24.06
N TRP A 351 8.54 25.89 -24.86
CA TRP A 351 7.74 27.01 -24.34
C TRP A 351 6.28 26.64 -24.02
N ILE A 352 5.67 25.73 -24.78
CA ILE A 352 4.30 25.25 -24.49
C ILE A 352 4.26 24.50 -23.15
N ASN A 353 5.32 23.77 -22.81
CA ASN A 353 5.40 22.99 -21.58
C ASN A 353 5.93 23.77 -20.37
N TYR A 354 6.34 25.03 -20.55
CA TYR A 354 6.94 25.83 -19.47
C TYR A 354 6.04 25.95 -18.23
N VAL A 355 4.79 26.40 -18.40
CA VAL A 355 3.85 26.58 -17.27
C VAL A 355 3.56 25.27 -16.53
N PRO A 356 3.12 24.16 -17.19
CA PRO A 356 2.82 22.93 -16.48
C PRO A 356 4.06 22.31 -15.81
N VAL A 357 5.23 22.35 -16.45
CA VAL A 357 6.48 21.80 -15.89
C VAL A 357 6.91 22.57 -14.65
N VAL A 358 6.97 23.90 -14.73
CA VAL A 358 7.42 24.73 -13.61
C VAL A 358 6.41 24.71 -12.45
N SER A 359 5.11 24.69 -12.75
CA SER A 359 4.07 24.53 -11.73
C SER A 359 4.16 23.18 -11.01
N SER A 360 4.48 22.11 -11.74
CA SER A 360 4.67 20.79 -11.15
C SER A 360 5.94 20.72 -10.30
N PHE A 361 7.05 21.28 -10.79
CA PHE A 361 8.34 21.27 -10.11
C PHE A 361 8.32 21.98 -8.76
N PHE A 362 7.71 23.17 -8.68
CA PHE A 362 7.65 23.92 -7.42
C PHE A 362 6.54 23.49 -6.47
N GLY A 363 5.67 22.56 -6.88
CA GLY A 363 4.51 22.12 -6.08
C GLY A 363 3.51 23.25 -5.76
N GLN A 364 3.64 24.39 -6.43
CA GLN A 364 2.77 25.54 -6.28
C GLN A 364 1.95 25.69 -7.55
N ASN A 365 0.65 25.92 -7.38
CA ASN A 365 -0.19 26.28 -8.50
C ASN A 365 0.15 27.72 -8.92
N LEU A 366 1.04 27.85 -9.92
CA LEU A 366 1.44 29.15 -10.48
C LEU A 366 0.28 29.87 -11.19
N ALA A 367 -0.91 29.27 -11.24
CA ALA A 367 -2.14 29.88 -11.74
C ALA A 367 -2.68 31.04 -10.87
N GLN A 368 -1.93 31.56 -9.89
CA GLN A 368 -2.28 32.86 -9.31
C GLN A 368 -2.32 33.92 -10.42
N ALA A 369 -3.45 34.64 -10.50
CA ALA A 369 -3.85 35.41 -11.69
C ALA A 369 -2.79 36.42 -12.19
N ASN A 370 -2.02 37.00 -11.27
CA ASN A 370 -1.02 38.03 -11.60
C ASN A 370 0.23 37.43 -12.28
N MET A 371 0.72 36.26 -11.84
CA MET A 371 1.89 35.61 -12.46
C MET A 371 1.53 34.93 -13.77
N LEU A 372 0.36 34.29 -13.86
CA LEU A 372 -0.07 33.59 -15.07
C LEU A 372 -0.10 34.50 -16.31
N THR A 373 -0.53 35.75 -16.14
CA THR A 373 -0.57 36.73 -17.24
C THR A 373 0.84 37.04 -17.77
N MET A 374 1.80 37.29 -16.87
CA MET A 374 3.19 37.57 -17.22
C MET A 374 3.89 36.35 -17.85
N LEU A 375 3.64 35.15 -17.31
CA LEU A 375 4.17 33.90 -17.86
C LEU A 375 3.63 33.66 -19.27
N ASN A 376 2.32 33.81 -19.49
CA ASN A 376 1.74 33.63 -20.82
C ASN A 376 2.26 34.68 -21.81
N GLN A 377 2.40 35.94 -21.41
CA GLN A 377 3.02 36.97 -22.26
C GLN A 377 4.46 36.62 -22.64
N THR A 378 5.26 36.11 -21.69
CA THR A 378 6.64 35.67 -21.93
C THR A 378 6.68 34.50 -22.90
N VAL A 379 5.85 33.48 -22.67
CA VAL A 379 5.72 32.31 -23.55
C VAL A 379 5.30 32.71 -24.96
N GLN A 380 4.28 33.56 -25.11
CA GLN A 380 3.84 34.01 -26.43
C GLN A 380 4.93 34.81 -27.15
N ALA A 381 5.66 35.68 -26.46
CA ALA A 381 6.76 36.43 -27.05
C ALA A 381 7.91 35.50 -27.51
N MET A 382 8.26 34.50 -26.70
CA MET A 382 9.27 33.50 -27.06
C MET A 382 8.84 32.65 -28.25
N LEU A 383 7.57 32.25 -28.31
CA LEU A 383 7.00 31.50 -29.44
C LEU A 383 6.94 32.32 -30.72
N SER A 384 6.70 33.63 -30.65
CA SER A 384 6.59 34.49 -31.83
C SER A 384 7.94 34.97 -32.38
N GLU A 385 8.87 35.33 -31.49
CA GLU A 385 10.15 35.94 -31.88
C GLU A 385 11.29 34.93 -32.00
N GLY A 386 11.20 33.75 -31.37
CA GLY A 386 12.24 32.72 -31.41
C GLY A 386 13.45 33.04 -30.54
N CYS A 387 14.61 32.47 -30.90
CA CYS A 387 15.88 32.67 -30.20
C CYS A 387 16.21 34.14 -29.90
N PRO A 388 16.07 35.12 -30.83
CA PRO A 388 16.40 36.52 -30.58
C PRO A 388 15.71 37.14 -29.35
N ARG A 389 14.55 36.61 -28.94
CA ARG A 389 13.84 37.07 -27.74
C ARG A 389 14.66 36.91 -26.45
N LEU A 390 15.57 35.93 -26.42
CA LEU A 390 16.45 35.68 -25.27
C LEU A 390 17.39 36.85 -24.98
N LEU A 391 17.69 37.73 -25.95
CA LEU A 391 18.51 38.93 -25.73
C LEU A 391 17.75 40.02 -24.97
N VAL A 392 16.41 40.02 -25.06
CA VAL A 392 15.55 41.01 -24.40
C VAL A 392 15.13 40.54 -23.02
N ASN A 393 14.86 39.23 -22.87
CA ASN A 393 14.48 38.61 -21.62
C ASN A 393 15.35 37.38 -21.37
N ASP A 394 16.56 37.61 -20.87
CA ASP A 394 17.60 36.60 -20.70
C ASP A 394 17.42 35.73 -19.45
N THR A 395 16.57 36.17 -18.52
CA THR A 395 16.37 35.56 -17.21
C THR A 395 14.94 35.00 -17.07
N ASP A 396 14.84 33.79 -16.52
CA ASP A 396 13.57 33.20 -16.13
C ASP A 396 13.01 33.92 -14.91
N PHE A 397 11.81 34.48 -15.04
CA PHE A 397 11.14 35.19 -13.95
C PHE A 397 10.88 34.30 -12.73
N VAL A 398 10.63 32.99 -12.92
CA VAL A 398 10.28 32.10 -11.81
C VAL A 398 11.52 31.60 -11.07
N THR A 399 12.52 31.10 -11.81
CA THR A 399 13.73 30.53 -11.20
C THR A 399 14.83 31.58 -10.95
N SER A 400 14.73 32.78 -11.54
CA SER A 400 15.79 33.80 -11.60
C SER A 400 17.08 33.32 -12.27
N VAL A 401 17.02 32.24 -13.06
CA VAL A 401 18.17 31.67 -13.78
C VAL A 401 18.17 32.16 -15.22
N LYS A 402 19.35 32.38 -15.81
CA LYS A 402 19.43 32.74 -17.23
C LYS A 402 19.07 31.56 -18.13
N TRP A 403 18.23 31.80 -19.13
CA TRP A 403 17.78 30.78 -20.08
C TRP A 403 18.96 30.09 -20.78
N CYS A 404 19.93 30.89 -21.22
CA CYS A 404 21.12 30.38 -21.90
C CYS A 404 22.01 29.50 -21.02
N GLU A 405 22.00 29.70 -19.69
CA GLU A 405 22.78 28.91 -18.74
C GLU A 405 22.04 27.63 -18.30
N GLY A 406 20.71 27.61 -18.43
CA GLY A 406 19.88 26.48 -18.01
C GLY A 406 19.73 26.39 -16.50
N PHE A 407 18.81 25.55 -16.04
CA PHE A 407 18.61 25.30 -14.61
C PHE A 407 19.03 23.85 -14.31
N PRO A 408 20.17 23.62 -13.63
CA PRO A 408 20.72 22.27 -13.40
C PRO A 408 19.76 21.29 -12.70
N ASP A 409 18.75 21.82 -12.01
CA ASP A 409 17.71 21.06 -11.34
C ASP A 409 16.55 20.64 -12.24
N LEU A 410 16.32 21.28 -13.38
CA LEU A 410 15.09 21.11 -14.15
C LEU A 410 15.27 21.02 -15.67
N PHE A 411 16.06 21.90 -16.29
CA PHE A 411 16.17 21.96 -17.75
C PHE A 411 17.59 22.27 -18.22
N ARG A 412 17.96 21.62 -19.33
CA ARG A 412 19.26 21.83 -19.99
C ARG A 412 19.36 23.28 -20.50
N PRO A 413 20.55 23.89 -20.54
CA PRO A 413 20.77 25.19 -21.16
C PRO A 413 20.01 25.38 -22.49
N VAL A 414 19.30 26.50 -22.64
CA VAL A 414 18.63 26.86 -23.89
C VAL A 414 19.65 27.19 -24.98
N ALA A 415 20.92 27.40 -24.63
CA ALA A 415 22.04 27.50 -25.56
C ALA A 415 22.19 26.27 -26.49
N PHE A 416 21.62 25.11 -26.15
CA PHE A 416 21.56 23.96 -27.05
C PHE A 416 20.52 24.11 -28.18
N LEU A 417 19.54 24.99 -28.01
CA LEU A 417 18.57 25.37 -29.04
C LEU A 417 18.99 26.67 -29.74
N CYS A 418 19.58 27.60 -29.01
CA CYS A 418 19.92 28.94 -29.49
C CYS A 418 21.39 29.30 -29.23
N PRO A 419 22.36 28.53 -29.75
CA PRO A 419 23.78 28.75 -29.45
C PRO A 419 24.31 30.09 -29.93
N GLU A 420 23.84 30.61 -31.08
CA GLU A 420 24.31 31.88 -31.63
C GLU A 420 23.78 33.05 -30.81
N THR A 421 22.47 33.06 -30.52
CA THR A 421 21.88 34.09 -29.67
C THR A 421 22.47 34.08 -28.26
N CYS A 422 22.77 32.89 -27.71
CA CYS A 422 23.42 32.76 -26.41
C CYS A 422 24.93 33.06 -26.42
N GLY A 423 25.52 33.43 -27.57
CA GLY A 423 26.89 33.89 -27.69
C GLY A 423 27.95 32.77 -27.67
N CYS A 424 27.57 31.52 -27.97
CA CYS A 424 28.48 30.37 -27.91
C CYS A 424 29.65 30.42 -28.89
N LYS A 425 29.57 31.25 -29.93
CA LYS A 425 30.69 31.52 -30.85
C LYS A 425 31.71 32.49 -30.27
N ALA A 426 31.31 33.38 -29.37
CA ALA A 426 32.15 34.46 -28.86
C ALA A 426 32.79 34.16 -27.49
N SER A 427 32.17 33.29 -26.69
CA SER A 427 32.63 32.96 -25.34
C SER A 427 32.52 31.46 -25.08
N LEU A 428 33.63 30.86 -24.64
CA LEU A 428 33.70 29.49 -24.15
C LEU A 428 33.08 29.41 -22.75
N SER A 429 31.77 29.27 -22.69
CA SER A 429 31.07 28.91 -21.46
C SER A 429 30.78 27.41 -21.41
N GLY A 430 30.76 26.83 -20.21
CA GLY A 430 30.50 25.40 -20.00
C GLY A 430 29.06 24.94 -20.33
N TYR A 431 28.21 25.83 -20.82
CA TYR A 431 26.82 25.54 -21.21
C TYR A 431 26.60 25.55 -22.74
N CYS A 432 27.67 25.77 -23.52
CA CYS A 432 27.61 25.81 -24.97
C CYS A 432 27.88 24.44 -25.61
N PRO A 433 27.21 24.10 -26.73
CA PRO A 433 27.51 22.88 -27.48
C PRO A 433 28.98 22.83 -27.89
N SER A 434 29.58 21.64 -27.78
CA SER A 434 30.98 21.41 -28.17
C SER A 434 31.26 21.74 -29.65
N SER A 435 30.27 21.60 -30.52
CA SER A 435 30.36 21.94 -31.94
C SER A 435 30.66 23.41 -32.21
N CYS A 436 30.22 24.32 -31.32
CA CYS A 436 30.48 25.76 -31.44
C CYS A 436 31.95 26.15 -31.26
N LEU A 437 32.78 25.24 -30.74
CA LEU A 437 34.19 25.51 -30.44
C LEU A 437 35.11 25.35 -31.66
N SER A 438 34.61 24.76 -32.74
CA SER A 438 35.45 24.13 -33.77
C SER A 438 35.95 25.06 -34.87
N ASP A 439 35.31 26.23 -35.07
CA ASP A 439 35.49 26.98 -36.32
C ASP A 439 36.64 27.98 -36.33
N ASP A 440 37.13 28.46 -35.18
CA ASP A 440 38.14 29.54 -35.14
C ASP A 440 39.61 29.06 -35.08
N VAL A 441 39.87 27.79 -34.74
CA VAL A 441 41.26 27.31 -34.54
C VAL A 441 41.96 26.94 -35.84
N HIS A 442 41.24 26.62 -36.92
CA HIS A 442 41.86 26.22 -38.19
C HIS A 442 42.08 27.34 -39.21
N SER A 443 41.53 28.54 -39.01
CA SER A 443 41.70 29.67 -39.96
C SER A 443 42.89 30.59 -39.64
N SER A 444 43.57 30.42 -38.50
CA SER A 444 44.63 31.34 -38.05
C SER A 444 46.07 30.80 -38.18
N THR A 445 46.27 29.55 -38.62
CA THR A 445 47.63 28.94 -38.68
C THR A 445 48.31 28.92 -40.06
N ASN A 446 47.69 29.47 -41.12
CA ASN A 446 48.23 29.35 -42.48
C ASN A 446 48.77 30.65 -43.13
N SER A 447 49.02 31.71 -42.36
CA SER A 447 49.50 33.00 -42.89
C SER A 447 50.92 33.41 -42.47
N SER A 448 51.74 32.51 -41.91
CA SER A 448 53.09 32.86 -41.41
C SER A 448 54.28 32.19 -42.13
N ASN A 449 54.08 31.38 -43.17
CA ASN A 449 55.19 30.76 -43.93
C ASN A 449 55.23 31.26 -45.39
N ALA A 450 55.54 32.55 -45.56
CA ALA A 450 56.10 33.05 -46.80
C ALA A 450 57.13 34.13 -46.44
N SER A 451 58.41 33.79 -46.58
CA SER A 451 59.60 34.66 -46.80
C SER A 451 60.80 34.22 -45.96
N PHE A 452 61.50 33.15 -46.37
CA PHE A 452 62.96 33.07 -46.20
C PHE A 452 63.50 32.05 -47.21
N VAL A 453 63.94 32.58 -48.36
CA VAL A 453 64.88 31.91 -49.27
C VAL A 453 66.04 32.91 -49.44
N PRO A 454 67.31 32.46 -49.33
CA PRO A 454 68.50 33.30 -49.21
C PRO A 454 68.85 34.13 -50.44
#